data_AF-A0A9D9K368-F1
#
_entry.id   AF-A0A9D9K368-F1
#
_cell.length_a   1.000
_cell.length_b   1.000
_cell.length_c   1.000
_cell.angle_alpha   90.00
_cell.angle_beta   90.00
_cell.angle_gamma   90.00
#
_symmetry.space_group_name_H-M   'P 1'
#
loop_
_entity.id
_entity.type
_entity.pdbx_description
1 polymer ?
#
loop_
_entity_poly.entity_id
_entity_poly.type
_entity_poly.pdbx_seq_one_letter_code
_entity_poly.pdbx_strand_id
1 'polypeptide(L)'
;MASKSLFGRNDQSARYAAASLALGLMFVSLVVIYLTVPQSDTVTFLCVVIMAVSLIIALNGDWNEIGTMAALATVTSLMAAYFLGRDVLGDVGSIVFPIGWIAVLIYIFRWISQHTVVVPEDHAIMVARFYSGSLYRLQPPLAPPLIPMLERRVATIPLYELSHDVKVVKINTGGSHSIDEVEVHLRYRVQNPEFALANIPNRGQIQNEVAREMGRDLEQARLDVAFWEKLLARQLHHEVDDIVREVIFAETKSAVVAYQERQRISREVFRRLNELTHRWGVVVTRVDIDYFNVPEDRFRSANPDAAIERETRMREIEAEREAKRIRMMSEAEAQAEAERIRRIVRVLREEGIEVSPEIINTILLQELLETDALPPLPADSKSSSDASKGGEKKPEYANKP
;
A
#
# COMPACT_ATOMS: atom_id res chain seq x y z
N MET A 1 2.07 20.54 -15.06
CA MET A 1 1.98 20.38 -16.52
C MET A 1 1.88 18.89 -16.87
N ALA A 2 0.70 18.28 -16.78
CA ALA A 2 0.51 16.86 -17.13
C ALA A 2 -0.98 16.49 -17.33
N SER A 3 -1.80 17.35 -17.95
CA SER A 3 -3.22 17.04 -18.23
C SER A 3 -3.63 17.15 -19.70
N LYS A 4 -2.67 17.32 -20.62
CA LYS A 4 -2.95 17.48 -22.06
C LYS A 4 -2.81 16.20 -22.91
N SER A 5 -2.32 15.09 -22.34
CA SER A 5 -2.03 13.86 -23.11
C SER A 5 -3.13 12.80 -23.08
N LEU A 6 -4.11 12.88 -22.17
CA LEU A 6 -5.19 11.89 -22.08
C LEU A 6 -6.37 12.20 -23.02
N PHE A 7 -6.68 13.47 -23.27
CA PHE A 7 -7.75 13.88 -24.19
C PHE A 7 -7.39 13.68 -25.68
N GLY A 8 -6.11 13.78 -26.05
CA GLY A 8 -5.67 13.65 -27.46
C GLY A 8 -5.77 12.21 -28.00
N ARG A 9 -5.63 11.19 -27.13
CA ARG A 9 -5.70 9.77 -27.54
C ARG A 9 -7.14 9.31 -27.77
N ASN A 10 -8.09 9.84 -26.99
CA ASN A 10 -9.51 9.53 -27.12
C ASN A 10 -10.06 10.01 -28.47
N ASP A 11 -9.64 11.20 -28.85
CA ASP A 11 -10.04 11.84 -30.10
C ASP A 11 -9.55 11.04 -31.32
N GLN A 12 -8.29 10.62 -31.31
CA GLN A 12 -7.70 9.85 -32.41
C GLN A 12 -8.37 8.49 -32.62
N SER A 13 -8.65 7.72 -31.55
CA SER A 13 -9.24 6.39 -31.72
C SER A 13 -10.68 6.44 -32.26
N ALA A 14 -11.48 7.42 -31.83
CA ALA A 14 -12.82 7.65 -32.34
C ALA A 14 -12.79 8.14 -33.81
N ARG A 15 -11.85 9.02 -34.16
CA ARG A 15 -11.61 9.47 -35.54
C ARG A 15 -11.28 8.31 -36.47
N TYR A 16 -10.34 7.44 -36.09
CA TYR A 16 -9.97 6.29 -36.90
C TYR A 16 -11.13 5.30 -37.08
N ALA A 17 -11.92 5.04 -36.02
CA ALA A 17 -13.11 4.22 -36.12
C ALA A 17 -14.14 4.81 -37.10
N ALA A 18 -14.46 6.10 -36.97
CA ALA A 18 -15.40 6.79 -37.85
C ALA A 18 -14.92 6.80 -39.31
N ALA A 19 -13.64 7.12 -39.55
CA ALA A 19 -13.02 7.10 -40.87
C ALA A 19 -13.04 5.70 -41.50
N SER A 20 -12.72 4.65 -40.72
CA SER A 20 -12.73 3.27 -41.20
C SER A 20 -14.13 2.79 -41.60
N LEU A 21 -15.17 3.17 -40.85
CA LEU A 21 -16.56 2.84 -41.18
C LEU A 21 -17.01 3.57 -42.45
N ALA A 22 -16.70 4.86 -42.58
CA ALA A 22 -17.00 5.63 -43.78
C ALA A 22 -16.27 5.05 -45.01
N LEU A 23 -15.00 4.65 -44.86
CA LEU A 23 -14.21 4.05 -45.93
C LEU A 23 -14.76 2.67 -46.33
N GLY A 24 -15.14 1.86 -45.35
CA GLY A 24 -15.76 0.55 -45.60
C GLY A 24 -17.09 0.68 -46.35
N LEU A 25 -17.96 1.61 -45.92
CA LEU A 25 -19.21 1.91 -46.62
C LEU A 25 -18.94 2.37 -48.06
N MET A 26 -17.99 3.29 -48.25
CA MET A 26 -17.55 3.77 -49.57
C MET A 26 -17.08 2.63 -50.47
N PHE A 27 -16.20 1.79 -49.96
CA PHE A 27 -15.62 0.69 -50.72
C PHE A 27 -16.69 -0.30 -51.19
N VAL A 28 -17.56 -0.75 -50.28
CA VAL A 28 -18.66 -1.66 -50.64
C VAL A 28 -19.59 -1.01 -51.67
N SER A 29 -19.92 0.27 -51.49
CA SER A 29 -20.79 1.00 -52.41
C SER A 29 -20.18 1.13 -53.81
N LEU A 30 -18.87 1.40 -53.91
CA LEU A 30 -18.17 1.49 -55.19
C LEU A 30 -18.03 0.13 -55.88
N VAL A 31 -17.87 -0.96 -55.12
CA VAL A 31 -17.89 -2.32 -55.67
C VAL A 31 -19.26 -2.63 -56.27
N VAL A 32 -20.35 -2.26 -55.60
CA VAL A 32 -21.71 -2.43 -56.14
C VAL A 32 -21.90 -1.62 -57.43
N ILE A 33 -21.44 -0.37 -57.47
CA ILE A 33 -21.48 0.47 -58.67
C ILE A 33 -20.67 -0.17 -59.81
N TYR A 34 -19.48 -0.69 -59.50
CA TYR A 34 -18.63 -1.37 -60.48
C TYR A 34 -19.31 -2.61 -61.07
N LEU A 35 -20.06 -3.38 -60.28
CA LEU A 35 -20.73 -4.59 -60.78
C LEU A 35 -22.00 -4.29 -61.60
N THR A 36 -22.65 -3.16 -61.37
CA THR A 36 -23.98 -2.85 -61.94
C THR A 36 -23.93 -1.88 -63.12
N VAL A 37 -22.92 -1.01 -63.19
CA VAL A 37 -22.81 0.01 -64.23
C VAL A 37 -21.91 -0.48 -65.38
N PRO A 38 -22.29 -0.27 -66.66
CA PRO A 38 -21.43 -0.57 -67.79
C PRO A 38 -20.06 0.13 -67.66
N GLN A 39 -19.01 -0.66 -67.76
CA GLN A 39 -17.65 -0.19 -67.54
C GLN A 39 -17.23 0.81 -68.63
N SER A 40 -16.92 2.02 -68.21
CA SER A 40 -16.28 3.05 -69.04
C SER A 40 -15.05 3.58 -68.31
N ASP A 41 -14.03 3.97 -69.08
CA ASP A 41 -12.76 4.47 -68.53
C ASP A 41 -12.96 5.66 -67.58
N THR A 42 -14.03 6.44 -67.76
CA THR A 42 -14.39 7.57 -66.91
C THR A 42 -14.96 7.13 -65.56
N VAL A 43 -15.78 6.08 -65.51
CA VAL A 43 -16.38 5.57 -64.26
C VAL A 43 -15.32 4.89 -63.41
N THR A 44 -14.45 4.08 -64.00
CA THR A 44 -13.34 3.43 -63.29
C THR A 44 -12.35 4.46 -62.75
N PHE A 45 -11.99 5.46 -63.55
CA PHE A 45 -11.13 6.55 -63.12
C PHE A 45 -11.74 7.34 -61.95
N LEU A 46 -13.04 7.69 -62.02
CA LEU A 46 -13.72 8.41 -60.95
C LEU A 46 -13.77 7.58 -59.65
N CYS A 47 -14.05 6.28 -59.72
CA CYS A 47 -14.04 5.38 -58.56
C CYS A 47 -12.67 5.32 -57.88
N VAL A 48 -11.59 5.22 -58.68
CA VAL A 48 -10.21 5.20 -58.16
C VAL A 48 -9.85 6.52 -57.49
N VAL A 49 -10.20 7.65 -58.11
CA VAL A 49 -9.95 8.99 -57.54
C VAL A 49 -10.73 9.17 -56.22
N ILE A 50 -12.01 8.80 -56.20
CA ILE A 50 -12.85 8.88 -55.00
C ILE A 50 -12.28 8.01 -53.87
N MET A 51 -11.83 6.78 -54.18
CA MET A 51 -11.16 5.92 -53.20
C MET A 51 -9.85 6.49 -52.68
N ALA A 52 -9.01 7.03 -53.58
CA ALA A 52 -7.72 7.61 -53.21
C ALA A 52 -7.89 8.83 -52.29
N VAL A 53 -8.83 9.74 -52.63
CA VAL A 53 -9.14 10.91 -51.81
C VAL A 53 -9.71 10.48 -50.45
N SER A 54 -10.61 9.50 -50.42
CA SER A 54 -11.18 8.97 -49.18
C SER A 54 -10.14 8.30 -48.29
N LEU A 55 -9.17 7.60 -48.87
CA LEU A 55 -8.07 6.96 -48.14
C LEU A 55 -7.13 8.01 -47.52
N ILE A 56 -6.83 9.08 -48.24
CA ILE A 56 -5.99 10.19 -47.74
C ILE A 56 -6.69 10.88 -46.56
N ILE A 57 -7.99 11.16 -46.68
CA ILE A 57 -8.79 11.75 -45.61
C ILE A 57 -8.88 10.79 -44.40
N ALA A 58 -9.00 9.48 -44.63
CA ALA A 58 -9.06 8.52 -43.54
C ALA A 58 -7.75 8.41 -42.73
N LEU A 59 -6.60 8.69 -43.36
CA LEU A 59 -5.29 8.60 -42.72
C LEU A 59 -4.92 9.86 -41.94
N ASN A 60 -5.25 11.04 -42.48
CA ASN A 60 -4.75 12.33 -41.99
C ASN A 60 -5.84 13.32 -41.58
N GLY A 61 -7.12 13.00 -41.83
CA GLY A 61 -8.21 13.97 -41.75
C GLY A 61 -8.65 14.32 -40.33
N ASP A 62 -8.99 15.59 -40.15
CA ASP A 62 -9.66 16.08 -38.95
C ASP A 62 -11.16 15.75 -38.97
N TRP A 63 -11.87 15.94 -37.84
CA TRP A 63 -13.31 15.64 -37.73
C TRP A 63 -14.19 16.25 -38.82
N ASN A 64 -13.85 17.46 -39.26
CA ASN A 64 -14.59 18.12 -40.33
C ASN A 64 -14.41 17.38 -41.67
N GLU A 65 -13.18 16.92 -41.95
CA GLU A 65 -12.86 16.14 -43.15
C GLU A 65 -13.41 14.72 -43.08
N ILE A 66 -13.45 14.11 -41.90
CA ILE A 66 -14.13 12.83 -41.67
C ILE A 66 -15.64 12.99 -41.88
N GLY A 67 -16.22 14.13 -41.45
CA GLY A 67 -17.61 14.47 -41.70
C GLY A 67 -17.93 14.63 -43.18
N THR A 68 -17.07 15.30 -43.96
CA THR A 68 -17.24 15.40 -45.41
C THR A 68 -17.08 14.04 -46.11
N MET A 69 -16.14 13.22 -45.65
CA MET A 69 -15.98 11.84 -46.12
C MET A 69 -17.22 10.99 -45.83
N ALA A 70 -17.82 11.09 -44.64
CA ALA A 70 -19.06 10.39 -44.31
C ALA A 70 -20.25 10.86 -45.14
N ALA A 71 -20.33 12.15 -45.46
CA ALA A 71 -21.34 12.69 -46.37
C ALA A 71 -21.16 12.13 -47.79
N LEU A 72 -19.93 12.11 -48.31
CA LEU A 72 -19.61 11.48 -49.59
C LEU A 72 -19.95 9.99 -49.58
N ALA A 73 -19.63 9.28 -48.49
CA ALA A 73 -19.98 7.87 -48.29
C ALA A 73 -21.48 7.62 -48.32
N THR A 74 -22.26 8.52 -47.74
CA THR A 74 -23.72 8.43 -47.77
C THR A 74 -24.25 8.62 -49.20
N VAL A 75 -23.75 9.62 -49.93
CA VAL A 75 -24.16 9.91 -51.31
C VAL A 75 -23.80 8.77 -52.26
N THR A 76 -22.58 8.24 -52.19
CA THR A 76 -22.14 7.11 -53.02
C THR A 76 -22.91 5.84 -52.67
N SER A 77 -23.21 5.60 -51.40
CA SER A 77 -24.02 4.46 -50.96
C SER A 77 -25.46 4.54 -51.47
N LEU A 78 -26.05 5.74 -51.51
CA LEU A 78 -27.36 5.96 -52.14
C LEU A 78 -27.33 5.75 -53.65
N MET A 79 -26.27 6.20 -54.34
CA MET A 79 -26.12 5.91 -55.78
C MET A 79 -25.94 4.43 -56.06
N ALA A 80 -25.17 3.72 -55.22
CA ALA A 80 -25.03 2.28 -55.33
C ALA A 80 -26.37 1.55 -55.18
N ALA A 81 -27.18 1.95 -54.19
CA ALA A 81 -28.53 1.42 -54.00
C ALA A 81 -29.45 1.74 -55.20
N TYR A 82 -29.33 2.93 -55.80
CA TYR A 82 -30.09 3.32 -56.99
C TYR A 82 -29.73 2.45 -58.20
N PHE A 83 -28.44 2.25 -58.49
CA PHE A 83 -28.00 1.43 -59.62
C PHE A 83 -28.31 -0.04 -59.44
N LEU A 84 -28.11 -0.58 -58.23
CA LEU A 84 -28.49 -1.95 -57.90
C LEU A 84 -30.01 -2.16 -58.04
N GLY A 85 -30.82 -1.22 -57.55
CA GLY A 85 -32.27 -1.27 -57.69
C GLY A 85 -32.70 -1.24 -59.16
N ARG A 86 -32.07 -0.40 -59.98
CA ARG A 86 -32.33 -0.31 -61.41
C ARG A 86 -32.00 -1.61 -62.16
N ASP A 87 -30.90 -2.25 -61.82
CA ASP A 87 -30.47 -3.51 -62.45
C ASP A 87 -31.43 -4.66 -62.11
N VAL A 88 -31.89 -4.76 -60.86
CA VAL A 88 -32.73 -5.87 -60.39
C VAL A 88 -34.21 -5.71 -60.78
N LEU A 89 -34.76 -4.49 -60.68
CA LEU A 89 -36.21 -4.21 -60.75
C LEU A 89 -36.57 -3.07 -61.71
N GLY A 90 -35.64 -2.64 -62.55
CA GLY A 90 -35.86 -1.56 -63.53
C GLY A 90 -36.17 -0.22 -62.86
N ASP A 91 -37.02 0.60 -63.50
CA ASP A 91 -37.31 1.96 -63.05
C ASP A 91 -37.96 2.00 -61.65
N VAL A 92 -38.78 1.00 -61.31
CA VAL A 92 -39.40 0.89 -59.97
C VAL A 92 -38.35 0.60 -58.91
N GLY A 93 -37.41 -0.30 -59.20
CA GLY A 93 -36.32 -0.63 -58.29
C GLY A 93 -35.40 0.55 -57.99
N SER A 94 -35.20 1.44 -58.96
CA SER A 94 -34.39 2.65 -58.81
C SER A 94 -34.89 3.60 -57.71
N ILE A 95 -36.20 3.55 -57.37
CA ILE A 95 -36.80 4.37 -56.31
C ILE A 95 -36.91 3.59 -55.00
N VAL A 96 -37.34 2.33 -55.07
CA VAL A 96 -37.61 1.50 -53.89
C VAL A 96 -36.33 1.17 -53.11
N PHE A 97 -35.23 0.84 -53.80
CA PHE A 97 -33.98 0.46 -53.15
C PHE A 97 -33.33 1.60 -52.37
N PRO A 98 -33.18 2.83 -52.91
CA PRO A 98 -32.67 3.96 -52.13
C PRO A 98 -33.53 4.30 -50.91
N ILE A 99 -34.87 4.27 -51.05
CA ILE A 99 -35.77 4.55 -49.92
C ILE A 99 -35.61 3.48 -48.84
N GLY A 100 -35.57 2.21 -49.22
CA GLY A 100 -35.30 1.10 -48.30
C GLY A 100 -33.93 1.24 -47.62
N TRP A 101 -32.90 1.62 -48.37
CA TRP A 101 -31.55 1.81 -47.85
C TRP A 101 -31.46 2.99 -46.88
N ILE A 102 -32.15 4.11 -47.15
CA ILE A 102 -32.29 5.22 -46.21
C ILE A 102 -32.93 4.74 -44.91
N ALA A 103 -34.00 3.94 -44.98
CA ALA A 103 -34.64 3.38 -43.80
C ALA A 103 -33.67 2.48 -43.00
N VAL A 104 -32.85 1.68 -43.67
CA VAL A 104 -31.79 0.88 -43.05
C VAL A 104 -30.74 1.75 -42.36
N LEU A 105 -30.25 2.80 -43.02
CA LEU A 105 -29.27 3.72 -42.43
C LEU A 105 -29.84 4.44 -41.19
N ILE A 106 -31.09 4.90 -41.27
CA ILE A 106 -31.80 5.51 -40.12
C ILE A 106 -31.97 4.49 -39.00
N TYR A 107 -32.33 3.25 -39.31
CA TYR A 107 -32.46 2.18 -38.32
C TYR A 107 -31.14 1.90 -37.61
N ILE A 108 -30.04 1.75 -38.35
CA ILE A 108 -28.69 1.56 -37.79
C ILE A 108 -28.30 2.75 -36.93
N PHE A 109 -28.54 3.99 -37.39
CA PHE A 109 -28.23 5.19 -36.61
C PHE A 109 -29.02 5.26 -35.30
N ARG A 110 -30.32 4.95 -35.33
CA ARG A 110 -31.16 4.89 -34.11
C ARG A 110 -30.68 3.79 -33.17
N TRP A 111 -30.34 2.61 -33.70
CA TRP A 111 -29.81 1.50 -32.92
C TRP A 111 -28.50 1.88 -32.22
N ILE A 112 -27.53 2.45 -32.95
CA ILE A 112 -26.27 2.93 -32.38
C ILE A 112 -26.55 3.96 -31.28
N SER A 113 -27.41 4.94 -31.56
CA SER A 113 -27.74 6.01 -30.62
C SER A 113 -28.34 5.48 -29.32
N GLN A 114 -29.24 4.49 -29.41
CA GLN A 114 -29.91 3.89 -28.26
C GLN A 114 -29.03 2.93 -27.45
N HIS A 115 -28.07 2.27 -28.10
CA HIS A 115 -27.17 1.30 -27.48
C HIS A 115 -25.80 1.86 -27.12
N THR A 116 -25.60 3.18 -27.21
CA THR A 116 -24.38 3.82 -26.70
C THR A 116 -24.25 3.57 -25.20
N VAL A 117 -23.07 3.09 -24.80
CA VAL A 117 -22.80 2.79 -23.39
C VAL A 117 -22.20 4.04 -22.75
N VAL A 118 -22.89 4.60 -21.76
CA VAL A 118 -22.33 5.65 -20.91
C VAL A 118 -21.30 4.99 -20.01
N VAL A 119 -20.06 5.48 -20.07
CA VAL A 119 -18.94 4.98 -19.28
C VAL A 119 -18.58 6.06 -18.26
N PRO A 120 -18.97 5.90 -17.00
CA PRO A 120 -18.55 6.79 -15.92
C PRO A 120 -17.02 6.82 -15.75
N GLU A 121 -16.50 7.96 -15.32
CA GLU A 121 -15.05 8.21 -15.24
C GLU A 121 -14.37 7.48 -14.07
N ASP A 122 -15.14 7.12 -13.05
CA ASP A 122 -14.71 6.49 -11.80
C ASP A 122 -14.53 4.97 -11.89
N HIS A 123 -14.93 4.35 -13.00
CA HIS A 123 -14.73 2.93 -13.25
C HIS A 123 -14.22 2.61 -14.65
N ALA A 124 -13.46 1.52 -14.75
CA ALA A 124 -12.99 0.95 -15.99
C ALA A 124 -13.89 -0.21 -16.39
N ILE A 125 -14.61 -0.05 -17.50
CA ILE A 125 -15.33 -1.15 -18.14
C ILE A 125 -14.36 -1.86 -19.09
N MET A 126 -14.10 -3.14 -18.81
CA MET A 126 -13.19 -3.99 -19.58
C MET A 126 -13.99 -4.86 -20.53
N VAL A 127 -13.55 -4.90 -21.80
CA VAL A 127 -14.18 -5.66 -22.88
C VAL A 127 -13.13 -6.56 -23.51
N ALA A 128 -13.53 -7.80 -23.81
CA ALA A 128 -12.72 -8.72 -24.60
C ALA A 128 -13.34 -8.89 -25.97
N ARG A 129 -12.48 -8.92 -26.99
CA ARG A 129 -12.84 -9.32 -28.35
C ARG A 129 -12.78 -10.84 -28.47
N PHE A 130 -13.81 -11.45 -29.04
CA PHE A 130 -13.94 -12.90 -29.11
C PHE A 130 -12.84 -13.54 -29.99
N TYR A 131 -12.49 -12.89 -31.11
CA TYR A 131 -11.53 -13.44 -32.09
C TYR A 131 -10.07 -13.31 -31.68
N SER A 132 -9.69 -12.16 -31.13
CA SER A 132 -8.30 -11.88 -30.77
C SER A 132 -7.98 -12.23 -29.32
N GLY A 133 -9.00 -12.42 -28.47
CA GLY A 133 -8.83 -12.51 -27.02
C GLY A 133 -8.26 -11.23 -26.39
N SER A 134 -8.09 -10.16 -27.17
CA SER A 134 -7.50 -8.92 -26.70
C SER A 134 -8.46 -8.22 -25.76
N LEU A 135 -7.95 -7.82 -24.60
CA LEU A 135 -8.65 -6.99 -23.63
C LEU A 135 -8.41 -5.53 -23.95
N TYR A 136 -9.47 -4.74 -23.88
CA TYR A 136 -9.36 -3.29 -23.98
C TYR A 136 -10.36 -2.62 -23.03
N ARG A 137 -10.00 -1.41 -22.59
CA ARG A 137 -10.86 -0.58 -21.75
C ARG A 137 -11.79 0.26 -22.63
N LEU A 138 -13.08 0.32 -22.28
CA LEU A 138 -13.99 1.31 -22.86
C LEU A 138 -13.60 2.72 -22.42
N GLN A 139 -13.53 3.61 -23.39
CA GLN A 139 -13.12 4.98 -23.16
C GLN A 139 -14.31 5.82 -22.70
N PRO A 140 -14.19 6.59 -21.60
CA PRO A 140 -15.20 7.55 -21.20
C PRO A 140 -15.20 8.79 -22.12
N PRO A 141 -16.30 9.56 -22.19
CA PRO A 141 -17.57 9.38 -21.46
C PRO A 141 -18.59 8.49 -22.20
N LEU A 142 -18.42 8.31 -23.51
CA LEU A 142 -19.29 7.49 -24.35
C LEU A 142 -18.45 6.46 -25.11
N ALA A 143 -18.88 5.20 -25.04
CA ALA A 143 -18.33 4.12 -25.82
C ALA A 143 -19.31 3.67 -26.92
N PRO A 144 -18.78 3.19 -28.07
CA PRO A 144 -19.61 2.61 -29.11
C PRO A 144 -20.40 1.41 -28.55
N PRO A 145 -21.56 1.08 -29.14
CA PRO A 145 -22.33 -0.07 -28.75
C PRO A 145 -21.50 -1.35 -28.90
N LEU A 146 -21.55 -2.20 -27.89
CA LEU A 146 -20.90 -3.51 -27.92
C LEU A 146 -21.64 -4.41 -28.90
N ILE A 147 -20.91 -5.08 -29.78
CA ILE A 147 -21.48 -6.04 -30.73
C ILE A 147 -21.46 -7.42 -30.05
N PRO A 148 -22.60 -7.99 -29.61
CA PRO A 148 -22.61 -9.16 -28.72
C PRO A 148 -21.92 -10.40 -29.28
N MET A 149 -21.82 -10.52 -30.60
CA MET A 149 -21.17 -11.65 -31.28
C MET A 149 -19.65 -11.50 -31.39
N LEU A 150 -19.13 -10.26 -31.33
CA LEU A 150 -17.71 -9.97 -31.52
C LEU A 150 -17.03 -9.57 -30.20
N GLU A 151 -17.81 -9.00 -29.27
CA GLU A 151 -17.31 -8.35 -28.07
C GLU A 151 -18.16 -8.69 -26.86
N ARG A 152 -17.50 -8.91 -25.73
CA ARG A 152 -18.17 -9.20 -24.45
C ARG A 152 -17.56 -8.35 -23.35
N ARG A 153 -18.41 -7.74 -22.53
CA ARG A 153 -17.97 -7.09 -21.28
C ARG A 153 -17.48 -8.16 -20.30
N VAL A 154 -16.29 -7.95 -19.76
CA VAL A 154 -15.60 -8.93 -18.91
C VAL A 154 -15.51 -8.46 -17.46
N ALA A 155 -15.32 -7.15 -17.24
CA ALA A 155 -15.18 -6.63 -15.89
C ALA A 155 -15.57 -5.15 -15.77
N THR A 156 -15.89 -4.73 -14.55
CA THR A 156 -16.08 -3.32 -14.18
C THR A 156 -15.26 -3.01 -12.94
N ILE A 157 -14.10 -2.39 -13.13
CA ILE A 157 -13.10 -2.24 -12.08
C ILE A 157 -13.13 -0.79 -11.55
N PRO A 158 -13.20 -0.56 -10.22
CA PRO A 158 -13.16 0.78 -9.66
C PRO A 158 -11.79 1.44 -9.86
N LEU A 159 -11.78 2.73 -10.20
CA LEU A 159 -10.55 3.53 -10.35
C LEU A 159 -10.36 4.57 -9.25
N TYR A 160 -11.39 4.77 -8.44
CA TYR A 160 -11.36 5.67 -7.30
C TYR A 160 -10.52 5.09 -6.15
N GLU A 161 -10.22 5.93 -5.16
CA GLU A 161 -9.43 5.52 -3.99
C GLU A 161 -10.28 4.71 -3.02
N LEU A 162 -9.81 3.52 -2.69
CA LEU A 162 -10.41 2.59 -1.75
C LEU A 162 -9.62 2.62 -0.43
N SER A 163 -10.34 2.53 0.68
CA SER A 163 -9.77 2.39 2.01
C SER A 163 -10.05 0.99 2.57
N HIS A 164 -9.05 0.38 3.18
CA HIS A 164 -9.22 -0.92 3.84
C HIS A 164 -8.41 -0.96 5.13
N ASP A 165 -9.04 -1.46 6.20
CA ASP A 165 -8.45 -1.56 7.52
C ASP A 165 -8.16 -3.03 7.81
N VAL A 166 -6.91 -3.33 8.18
CA VAL A 166 -6.42 -4.68 8.42
C VAL A 166 -6.00 -4.79 9.88
N LYS A 167 -6.53 -5.82 10.56
CA LYS A 167 -6.18 -6.17 11.94
C LYS A 167 -5.29 -7.41 11.92
N VAL A 168 -4.00 -7.22 12.16
CA VAL A 168 -3.02 -8.30 12.20
C VAL A 168 -2.85 -8.75 13.64
N VAL A 169 -3.20 -10.01 13.93
CA VAL A 169 -3.31 -10.53 15.30
C VAL A 169 -2.16 -11.49 15.61
N LYS A 170 -1.68 -11.52 16.87
CA LYS A 170 -0.66 -12.46 17.38
C LYS A 170 0.61 -12.49 16.54
N ILE A 171 1.29 -11.36 16.47
CA ILE A 171 2.53 -11.18 15.73
C ILE A 171 3.71 -11.47 16.66
N ASN A 172 4.60 -12.38 16.26
CA ASN A 172 5.84 -12.59 16.99
C ASN A 172 6.86 -11.53 16.56
N THR A 173 7.52 -10.89 17.53
CA THR A 173 8.70 -10.07 17.22
C THR A 173 9.92 -10.99 17.06
N GLY A 174 11.03 -10.48 16.53
CA GLY A 174 12.30 -11.21 16.46
C GLY A 174 12.93 -11.48 17.83
N GLY A 175 12.36 -10.96 18.92
CA GLY A 175 12.76 -11.27 20.29
C GLY A 175 11.75 -12.15 21.02
N SER A 176 11.78 -12.11 22.35
CA SER A 176 10.94 -12.97 23.21
C SER A 176 9.48 -12.52 23.35
N HIS A 177 9.12 -11.36 22.80
CA HIS A 177 7.79 -10.77 22.98
C HIS A 177 6.95 -10.88 21.71
N SER A 178 5.65 -11.11 21.85
CA SER A 178 4.68 -10.93 20.76
C SER A 178 3.84 -9.67 20.96
N ILE A 179 3.23 -9.22 19.86
CA ILE A 179 2.24 -8.14 19.82
C ILE A 179 0.89 -8.81 19.58
N ASP A 180 -0.14 -8.40 20.33
CA ASP A 180 -1.43 -9.07 20.28
C ASP A 180 -2.25 -8.61 19.08
N GLU A 181 -2.24 -7.31 18.76
CA GLU A 181 -2.95 -6.75 17.60
C GLU A 181 -2.21 -5.54 17.05
N VAL A 182 -2.15 -5.44 15.72
CA VAL A 182 -1.71 -4.25 14.99
C VAL A 182 -2.79 -3.84 14.01
N GLU A 183 -3.26 -2.59 14.13
CA GLU A 183 -4.20 -2.00 13.19
C GLU A 183 -3.45 -1.22 12.11
N VAL A 184 -3.72 -1.59 10.86
CA VAL A 184 -3.11 -0.99 9.67
C VAL A 184 -4.21 -0.41 8.79
N HIS A 185 -4.12 0.88 8.51
CA HIS A 185 -5.03 1.60 7.63
C HIS A 185 -4.38 1.77 6.26
N LEU A 186 -5.04 1.29 5.22
CA LEU A 186 -4.54 1.32 3.86
C LEU A 186 -5.44 2.14 2.96
N ARG A 187 -4.81 2.90 2.06
CA ARG A 187 -5.48 3.51 0.92
C ARG A 187 -4.80 3.10 -0.36
N TYR A 188 -5.59 2.67 -1.32
CA TYR A 188 -5.10 2.17 -2.61
C TYR A 188 -6.07 2.52 -3.73
N ARG A 189 -5.59 2.46 -4.97
CA ARG A 189 -6.41 2.65 -6.16
C ARG A 189 -5.90 1.80 -7.30
N VAL A 190 -6.80 1.41 -8.21
CA VAL A 190 -6.39 0.71 -9.43
C VAL A 190 -5.90 1.73 -10.45
N GLN A 191 -4.63 1.61 -10.84
CA GLN A 191 -4.04 2.45 -11.88
C GLN A 191 -4.13 1.80 -13.26
N ASN A 192 -3.85 0.49 -13.34
CA ASN A 192 -3.93 -0.27 -14.58
C ASN A 192 -4.92 -1.45 -14.46
N PRO A 193 -6.16 -1.30 -14.95
CA PRO A 193 -7.20 -2.33 -14.83
C PRO A 193 -6.91 -3.58 -15.67
N GLU A 194 -6.09 -3.48 -16.73
CA GLU A 194 -5.69 -4.63 -17.55
C GLU A 194 -4.81 -5.59 -16.75
N PHE A 195 -3.84 -5.05 -15.99
CA PHE A 195 -3.01 -5.85 -15.10
C PHE A 195 -3.80 -6.39 -13.91
N ALA A 196 -4.75 -5.63 -13.37
CA ALA A 196 -5.60 -6.10 -12.27
C ALA A 196 -6.44 -7.31 -12.68
N LEU A 197 -6.88 -7.35 -13.94
CA LEU A 197 -7.66 -8.47 -14.45
C LEU A 197 -6.82 -9.76 -14.60
N ALA A 198 -5.54 -9.63 -14.95
CA ALA A 198 -4.68 -10.75 -15.34
C ALA A 198 -3.81 -11.28 -14.19
N ASN A 199 -3.26 -10.40 -13.37
CA ASN A 199 -2.08 -10.68 -12.52
C ASN A 199 -2.39 -10.79 -11.02
N ILE A 200 -3.65 -10.72 -10.59
CA ILE A 200 -4.01 -10.94 -9.18
C ILE A 200 -3.63 -12.39 -8.79
N PRO A 201 -2.90 -12.60 -7.68
CA PRO A 201 -2.53 -13.94 -7.21
C PRO A 201 -3.74 -14.78 -6.86
N ASN A 202 -3.63 -16.11 -7.00
CA ASN A 202 -4.68 -17.07 -6.64
C ASN A 202 -6.08 -16.76 -7.21
N ARG A 203 -6.14 -16.04 -8.35
CA ARG A 203 -7.37 -15.47 -8.91
C ARG A 203 -8.52 -16.45 -8.99
N GLY A 204 -8.28 -17.69 -9.42
CA GLY A 204 -9.35 -18.65 -9.67
C GLY A 204 -10.09 -19.06 -8.41
N GLN A 205 -9.38 -19.28 -7.30
CA GLN A 205 -10.01 -19.71 -6.05
C GLN A 205 -10.74 -18.54 -5.39
N ILE A 206 -10.04 -17.42 -5.20
CA ILE A 206 -10.57 -16.25 -4.49
C ILE A 206 -11.73 -15.62 -5.26
N GLN A 207 -11.65 -15.52 -6.59
CA GLN A 207 -12.76 -14.99 -7.38
C GLN A 207 -14.02 -15.87 -7.27
N ASN A 208 -13.86 -17.19 -7.26
CA ASN A 208 -14.99 -18.10 -7.10
C ASN A 208 -15.60 -18.01 -5.71
N GLU A 209 -14.80 -17.85 -4.66
CA GLU A 209 -15.28 -17.63 -3.30
C GLU A 209 -16.07 -16.33 -3.17
N VAL A 210 -15.51 -15.20 -3.65
CA VAL A 210 -16.19 -13.90 -3.61
C VAL A 210 -17.48 -13.93 -4.44
N ALA A 211 -17.47 -14.58 -5.62
CA ALA A 211 -18.68 -14.72 -6.43
C ALA A 211 -19.77 -15.55 -5.71
N ARG A 212 -19.39 -16.66 -5.08
CA ARG A 212 -20.29 -17.49 -4.27
C ARG A 212 -20.87 -16.74 -3.07
N GLU A 213 -20.06 -15.95 -2.37
CA GLU A 213 -20.52 -15.09 -1.27
C GLU A 213 -21.52 -14.03 -1.74
N MET A 214 -21.40 -13.55 -2.97
CA MET A 214 -22.37 -12.64 -3.59
C MET A 214 -23.61 -13.36 -4.14
N GLY A 215 -23.65 -14.70 -4.11
CA GLY A 215 -24.76 -15.50 -4.66
C GLY A 215 -24.91 -15.38 -6.17
N ARG A 216 -23.83 -15.08 -6.89
CA ARG A 216 -23.83 -14.86 -8.34
C ARG A 216 -22.83 -15.77 -9.04
N ASP A 217 -23.06 -16.01 -10.33
CA ASP A 217 -22.05 -16.62 -11.17
C ASP A 217 -20.83 -15.69 -11.35
N LEU A 218 -19.64 -16.27 -11.52
CA LEU A 218 -18.39 -15.52 -11.64
C LEU A 218 -18.45 -14.51 -12.78
N GLU A 219 -19.03 -14.86 -13.93
CA GLU A 219 -19.06 -13.97 -15.08
C GLU A 219 -19.95 -12.75 -14.82
N GLN A 220 -21.07 -12.95 -14.12
CA GLN A 220 -21.98 -11.87 -13.73
C GLN A 220 -21.40 -11.03 -12.60
N ALA A 221 -20.76 -11.67 -11.62
CA ALA A 221 -20.15 -10.99 -10.48
C ALA A 221 -19.04 -10.02 -10.95
N ARG A 222 -18.20 -10.43 -11.90
CA ARG A 222 -17.13 -9.57 -12.45
C ARG A 222 -17.63 -8.28 -13.10
N LEU A 223 -18.88 -8.24 -13.55
CA LEU A 223 -19.48 -7.04 -14.12
C LEU A 223 -19.88 -6.01 -13.05
N ASP A 224 -19.95 -6.41 -11.79
CA ASP A 224 -20.26 -5.56 -10.65
C ASP A 224 -18.97 -4.98 -10.05
N VAL A 225 -19.01 -3.70 -9.65
CA VAL A 225 -17.89 -3.01 -9.01
C VAL A 225 -17.65 -3.57 -7.61
N ALA A 226 -18.73 -3.89 -6.88
CA ALA A 226 -18.66 -4.42 -5.52
C ALA A 226 -17.89 -5.76 -5.43
N PHE A 227 -17.91 -6.55 -6.52
CA PHE A 227 -17.11 -7.77 -6.61
C PHE A 227 -15.61 -7.46 -6.57
N TRP A 228 -15.17 -6.47 -7.36
CA TRP A 228 -13.76 -6.09 -7.44
C TRP A 228 -13.28 -5.42 -6.16
N GLU A 229 -14.11 -4.61 -5.51
CA GLU A 229 -13.81 -4.03 -4.21
C GLU A 229 -13.55 -5.13 -3.16
N LYS A 230 -14.44 -6.12 -3.08
CA LYS A 230 -14.29 -7.27 -2.17
C LYS A 230 -13.06 -8.12 -2.50
N LEU A 231 -12.85 -8.40 -3.78
CA LEU A 231 -11.70 -9.20 -4.25
C LEU A 231 -10.38 -8.52 -3.88
N LEU A 232 -10.24 -7.23 -4.20
CA LEU A 232 -9.04 -6.46 -3.92
C LEU A 232 -8.82 -6.31 -2.41
N ALA A 233 -9.87 -6.02 -1.65
CA ALA A 233 -9.80 -5.93 -0.18
C ALA A 233 -9.30 -7.24 0.42
N ARG A 234 -9.87 -8.38 0.01
CA ARG A 234 -9.45 -9.71 0.49
C ARG A 234 -8.00 -10.03 0.15
N GLN A 235 -7.59 -9.79 -1.10
CA GLN A 235 -6.20 -10.06 -1.50
C GLN A 235 -5.23 -9.17 -0.73
N LEU A 236 -5.52 -7.87 -0.65
CA LEU A 236 -4.68 -6.92 0.09
C LEU A 236 -4.63 -7.25 1.57
N HIS A 237 -5.73 -7.70 2.17
CA HIS A 237 -5.75 -8.14 3.57
C HIS A 237 -4.70 -9.22 3.84
N HIS A 238 -4.67 -10.28 3.03
CA HIS A 238 -3.69 -11.36 3.18
C HIS A 238 -2.25 -10.87 2.99
N GLU A 239 -2.01 -10.05 1.99
CA GLU A 239 -0.66 -9.58 1.64
C GLU A 239 -0.12 -8.59 2.68
N VAL A 240 -1.00 -7.76 3.25
CA VAL A 240 -0.66 -6.89 4.38
C VAL A 240 -0.35 -7.70 5.63
N ASP A 241 -1.17 -8.70 5.95
CA ASP A 241 -0.95 -9.58 7.11
C ASP A 241 0.43 -10.22 7.05
N ASP A 242 0.77 -10.82 5.90
CA ASP A 242 2.06 -11.46 5.66
C ASP A 242 3.23 -10.48 5.75
N ILE A 243 3.16 -9.33 5.05
CA ILE A 243 4.25 -8.33 5.03
C ILE A 243 4.45 -7.72 6.41
N VAL A 244 3.37 -7.34 7.11
CA VAL A 244 3.46 -6.73 8.44
C VAL A 244 4.09 -7.71 9.42
N ARG A 245 3.69 -8.99 9.37
CA ARG A 245 4.26 -10.04 10.20
C ARG A 245 5.75 -10.25 9.92
N GLU A 246 6.15 -10.25 8.65
CA GLU A 246 7.55 -10.39 8.25
C GLU A 246 8.40 -9.18 8.70
N VAL A 247 7.93 -7.95 8.44
CA VAL A 247 8.66 -6.72 8.77
C VAL A 247 8.81 -6.57 10.28
N ILE A 248 7.76 -6.80 11.06
CA ILE A 248 7.83 -6.72 12.52
C ILE A 248 8.80 -7.78 13.08
N PHE A 249 8.75 -9.01 12.56
CA PHE A 249 9.66 -10.06 12.99
C PHE A 249 11.13 -9.74 12.65
N ALA A 250 11.39 -9.18 11.47
CA ALA A 250 12.75 -8.88 11.00
C ALA A 250 13.35 -7.62 11.66
N GLU A 251 12.57 -6.55 11.83
CA GLU A 251 13.07 -5.25 12.28
C GLU A 251 13.03 -5.07 13.80
N THR A 252 12.11 -5.76 14.51
CA THR A 252 11.85 -5.45 15.92
C THR A 252 12.14 -6.63 16.85
N LYS A 253 12.81 -6.35 17.97
CA LYS A 253 13.09 -7.33 19.03
C LYS A 253 12.10 -7.27 20.19
N SER A 254 11.32 -6.19 20.27
CA SER A 254 10.37 -5.93 21.36
C SER A 254 9.21 -5.08 20.87
N ALA A 255 8.05 -5.28 21.49
CA ALA A 255 6.82 -4.57 21.15
C ALA A 255 6.92 -3.05 21.42
N VAL A 256 7.67 -2.63 22.44
CA VAL A 256 7.92 -1.21 22.73
C VAL A 256 8.67 -0.54 21.58
N VAL A 257 9.70 -1.23 21.06
CA VAL A 257 10.52 -0.73 19.95
C VAL A 257 9.67 -0.66 18.68
N ALA A 258 8.80 -1.66 18.44
CA ALA A 258 7.87 -1.65 17.31
C ALA A 258 6.94 -0.42 17.35
N TYR A 259 6.42 -0.05 18.52
CA TYR A 259 5.59 1.15 18.67
C TYR A 259 6.36 2.45 18.45
N GLN A 260 7.58 2.55 18.99
CA GLN A 260 8.45 3.72 18.84
C GLN A 260 8.88 3.92 17.38
N GLU A 261 9.22 2.83 16.69
CA GLU A 261 9.66 2.82 15.30
C GLU A 261 8.51 2.62 14.30
N ARG A 262 7.24 2.75 14.71
CA ARG A 262 6.07 2.49 13.86
C ARG A 262 6.09 3.22 12.51
N GLN A 263 6.62 4.45 12.47
CA GLN A 263 6.76 5.20 11.22
C GLN A 263 7.78 4.57 10.25
N ARG A 264 8.85 3.98 10.78
CA ARG A 264 9.84 3.25 9.98
C ARG A 264 9.23 1.98 9.42
N ILE A 265 8.55 1.21 10.27
CA ILE A 265 7.82 -0.02 9.89
C ILE A 265 6.77 0.32 8.82
N SER A 266 5.98 1.38 9.00
CA SER A 266 4.96 1.81 8.03
C SER A 266 5.56 2.14 6.66
N ARG A 267 6.73 2.80 6.62
CA ARG A 267 7.44 3.09 5.37
C ARG A 267 7.95 1.82 4.69
N GLU A 268 8.45 0.86 5.47
CA GLU A 268 8.96 -0.40 4.93
C GLU A 268 7.82 -1.30 4.42
N VAL A 269 6.71 -1.40 5.17
CA VAL A 269 5.48 -2.08 4.73
C VAL A 269 4.95 -1.43 3.45
N PHE A 270 4.86 -0.09 3.41
CA PHE A 270 4.47 0.63 2.20
C PHE A 270 5.36 0.29 1.00
N ARG A 271 6.69 0.29 1.19
CA ARG A 271 7.66 0.00 0.12
C ARG A 271 7.45 -1.40 -0.45
N ARG A 272 7.40 -2.42 0.41
CA ARG A 272 7.21 -3.83 0.00
C ARG A 272 5.84 -4.07 -0.63
N LEU A 273 4.79 -3.55 -0.01
CA LEU A 273 3.42 -3.70 -0.51
C LEU A 273 3.24 -3.00 -1.86
N ASN A 274 3.77 -1.79 -2.03
CA ASN A 274 3.71 -1.07 -3.30
C ASN A 274 4.47 -1.80 -4.42
N GLU A 275 5.61 -2.41 -4.12
CA GLU A 275 6.38 -3.22 -5.09
C GLU A 275 5.61 -4.46 -5.56
N LEU A 276 4.93 -5.16 -4.64
CA LEU A 276 4.12 -6.33 -4.96
C LEU A 276 2.85 -5.95 -5.74
N THR A 277 2.10 -4.97 -5.22
CA THR A 277 0.81 -4.54 -5.78
C THR A 277 0.93 -3.88 -7.15
N HIS A 278 2.08 -3.27 -7.47
CA HIS A 278 2.34 -2.69 -8.78
C HIS A 278 2.22 -3.72 -9.92
N ARG A 279 2.56 -4.98 -9.66
CA ARG A 279 2.44 -6.08 -10.64
C ARG A 279 0.98 -6.38 -11.00
N TRP A 280 0.06 -6.08 -10.10
CA TRP A 280 -1.38 -6.22 -10.30
C TRP A 280 -2.01 -4.95 -10.87
N GLY A 281 -1.23 -3.88 -11.14
CA GLY A 281 -1.79 -2.59 -11.57
C GLY A 281 -2.52 -1.82 -10.47
N VAL A 282 -2.33 -2.20 -9.20
CA VAL A 282 -2.83 -1.48 -8.02
C VAL A 282 -1.69 -0.63 -7.47
N VAL A 283 -2.01 0.60 -7.05
CA VAL A 283 -1.06 1.49 -6.39
C VAL A 283 -1.54 1.78 -4.99
N VAL A 284 -0.67 1.54 -4.02
CA VAL A 284 -0.90 1.94 -2.63
C VAL A 284 -0.56 3.41 -2.50
N THR A 285 -1.51 4.19 -2.03
CA THR A 285 -1.36 5.64 -1.85
C THR A 285 -0.86 5.95 -0.46
N ARG A 286 -1.34 5.21 0.55
CA ARG A 286 -0.99 5.44 1.95
C ARG A 286 -1.10 4.16 2.78
N VAL A 287 -0.16 4.00 3.72
CA VAL A 287 -0.19 2.98 4.78
C VAL A 287 0.13 3.70 6.08
N ASP A 288 -0.78 3.60 7.04
CA ASP A 288 -0.59 4.10 8.40
C ASP A 288 -0.75 2.92 9.37
N ILE A 289 0.14 2.84 10.37
CA ILE A 289 0.07 1.88 11.46
C ILE A 289 -0.24 2.66 12.73
N ASP A 290 -1.48 2.55 13.21
CA ASP A 290 -2.01 3.45 14.24
C ASP A 290 -1.90 2.85 15.64
N TYR A 291 -2.17 1.55 15.79
CA TYR A 291 -2.32 0.94 17.11
C TYR A 291 -1.53 -0.37 17.25
N PHE A 292 -0.82 -0.51 18.38
CA PHE A 292 -0.20 -1.75 18.83
C PHE A 292 -0.85 -2.13 20.16
N ASN A 293 -1.68 -3.16 20.17
CA ASN A 293 -2.13 -3.76 21.41
C ASN A 293 -1.04 -4.69 21.94
N VAL A 294 -0.52 -4.37 23.11
CA VAL A 294 0.49 -5.16 23.80
C VAL A 294 -0.04 -5.40 25.21
N PRO A 295 -0.10 -6.64 25.69
CA PRO A 295 -0.71 -6.94 26.98
C PRO A 295 0.13 -6.34 28.12
N GLU A 296 -0.53 -5.61 29.04
CA GLU A 296 0.08 -4.91 30.18
C GLU A 296 0.99 -5.80 31.04
N ASP A 297 0.65 -7.08 31.17
CA ASP A 297 1.43 -8.04 31.94
C ASP A 297 2.85 -8.25 31.36
N ARG A 298 3.04 -8.09 30.05
CA ARG A 298 4.36 -8.22 29.40
C ARG A 298 5.18 -6.94 29.44
N PHE A 299 4.55 -5.78 29.64
CA PHE A 299 5.28 -4.55 29.92
C PHE A 299 5.93 -4.58 31.31
N ARG A 300 5.34 -5.28 32.29
CA ARG A 300 5.90 -5.42 33.64
C ARG A 300 7.17 -6.27 33.68
N SER A 301 7.30 -7.26 32.80
CA SER A 301 8.51 -8.06 32.64
C SER A 301 9.54 -7.46 31.68
N ALA A 302 9.25 -6.31 31.07
CA ALA A 302 9.97 -5.82 29.89
C ALA A 302 11.43 -5.38 30.14
N ASN A 303 11.96 -5.47 31.37
CA ASN A 303 13.41 -5.39 31.59
C ASN A 303 13.82 -5.70 33.05
N PRO A 304 13.90 -6.96 33.51
CA PRO A 304 14.83 -7.27 34.59
C PRO A 304 16.25 -6.86 34.15
N ASP A 305 16.65 -7.13 32.90
CA ASP A 305 17.98 -6.82 32.40
C ASP A 305 18.26 -5.32 32.28
N ALA A 306 17.36 -4.48 31.75
CA ALA A 306 17.61 -3.03 31.79
C ALA A 306 17.31 -2.36 33.14
N ALA A 307 16.66 -3.05 34.08
CA ALA A 307 16.62 -2.63 35.48
C ALA A 307 17.96 -2.94 36.16
N ILE A 308 18.52 -4.14 35.91
CA ILE A 308 19.85 -4.56 36.35
C ILE A 308 20.91 -3.66 35.73
N GLU A 309 20.88 -3.38 34.42
CA GLU A 309 21.83 -2.46 33.76
C GLU A 309 21.69 -1.02 34.27
N ARG A 310 20.47 -0.57 34.61
CA ARG A 310 20.29 0.73 35.25
C ARG A 310 20.88 0.73 36.65
N GLU A 311 20.66 -0.34 37.41
CA GLU A 311 21.18 -0.48 38.76
C GLU A 311 22.71 -0.59 38.78
N THR A 312 23.32 -1.37 37.88
CA THR A 312 24.78 -1.46 37.73
C THR A 312 25.36 -0.12 37.31
N ARG A 313 24.77 0.56 36.32
CA ARG A 313 25.24 1.87 35.87
C ARG A 313 25.09 2.94 36.96
N MET A 314 24.01 2.88 37.75
CA MET A 314 23.84 3.76 38.92
C MET A 314 24.86 3.47 40.02
N ARG A 315 25.16 2.19 40.30
CA ARG A 315 26.20 1.78 41.26
C ARG A 315 27.59 2.19 40.81
N GLU A 316 27.91 2.10 39.52
CA GLU A 316 29.18 2.61 38.96
C GLU A 316 29.29 4.13 39.16
N ILE A 317 28.25 4.88 38.81
CA ILE A 317 28.21 6.34 39.00
C ILE A 317 28.34 6.71 40.49
N GLU A 318 27.67 5.97 41.38
CA GLU A 318 27.74 6.21 42.82
C GLU A 318 29.13 5.87 43.38
N ALA A 319 29.74 4.75 42.96
CA ALA A 319 31.10 4.38 43.32
C ALA A 319 32.13 5.41 42.82
N GLU A 320 31.98 5.93 41.59
CA GLU A 320 32.83 7.00 41.06
C GLU A 320 32.66 8.30 41.86
N ARG A 321 31.42 8.66 42.21
CA ARG A 321 31.12 9.86 43.03
C ARG A 321 31.72 9.71 44.42
N GLU A 322 31.64 8.53 45.02
CA GLU A 322 32.21 8.25 46.34
C GLU A 322 33.73 8.28 46.30
N ALA A 323 34.36 7.62 45.33
CA ALA A 323 35.81 7.65 45.15
C ALA A 323 36.32 9.09 44.93
N LYS A 324 35.58 9.90 44.17
CA LYS A 324 35.89 11.32 43.99
C LYS A 324 35.72 12.10 45.30
N ARG A 325 34.67 11.83 46.09
CA ARG A 325 34.43 12.47 47.40
C ARG A 325 35.56 12.14 48.37
N ILE A 326 35.93 10.86 48.50
CA ILE A 326 37.02 10.40 49.35
C ILE A 326 38.34 11.05 48.94
N ARG A 327 38.66 11.12 47.64
CA ARG A 327 39.87 11.81 47.17
C ARG A 327 39.87 13.28 47.58
N MET A 328 38.79 14.02 47.32
CA MET A 328 38.68 15.43 47.70
C MET A 328 38.77 15.62 49.22
N MET A 329 38.16 14.74 50.02
CA MET A 329 38.27 14.77 51.48
C MET A 329 39.70 14.46 51.95
N SER A 330 40.36 13.43 51.39
CA SER A 330 41.73 13.09 51.75
C SER A 330 42.72 14.20 51.40
N GLU A 331 42.51 14.90 50.27
CA GLU A 331 43.29 16.06 49.88
C GLU A 331 43.03 17.24 50.83
N ALA A 332 41.77 17.45 51.24
CA ALA A 332 41.41 18.48 52.21
C ALA A 332 41.96 18.19 53.62
N GLU A 333 41.94 16.93 54.07
CA GLU A 333 42.54 16.49 55.34
C GLU A 333 44.05 16.62 55.32
N ALA A 334 44.72 16.21 54.23
CA ALA A 334 46.16 16.40 54.08
C ALA A 334 46.55 17.88 54.10
N GLN A 335 45.72 18.76 53.51
CA GLN A 335 45.91 20.21 53.58
C GLN A 335 45.66 20.75 55.00
N ALA A 336 44.59 20.32 55.67
CA ALA A 336 44.26 20.71 57.04
C ALA A 336 45.35 20.29 58.03
N GLU A 337 45.90 19.07 57.89
CA GLU A 337 46.98 18.58 58.74
C GLU A 337 48.28 19.32 58.45
N ALA A 338 48.59 19.60 57.17
CA ALA A 338 49.74 20.44 56.83
C ALA A 338 49.62 21.86 57.40
N GLU A 339 48.42 22.46 57.40
CA GLU A 339 48.17 23.76 58.04
C GLU A 339 48.23 23.69 59.56
N ARG A 340 47.75 22.60 60.17
CA ARG A 340 47.85 22.33 61.61
C ARG A 340 49.31 22.21 62.05
N ILE A 341 50.11 21.41 61.34
CA ILE A 341 51.57 21.28 61.56
C ILE A 341 52.26 22.64 61.39
N ARG A 342 51.93 23.41 60.34
CA ARG A 342 52.48 24.77 60.15
C ARG A 342 52.13 25.70 61.30
N ARG A 343 50.92 25.60 61.86
CA ARG A 343 50.49 26.39 63.02
C ARG A 343 51.24 25.99 64.28
N ILE A 344 51.39 24.70 64.55
CA ILE A 344 52.15 24.17 65.70
C ILE A 344 53.63 24.61 65.60
N VAL A 345 54.26 24.46 64.43
CA VAL A 345 55.64 24.89 64.20
C VAL A 345 55.80 26.40 64.39
N ARG A 346 54.79 27.21 64.02
CA ARG A 346 54.80 28.66 64.25
C ARG A 346 54.73 28.99 65.74
N VAL A 347 53.82 28.38 66.50
CA VAL A 347 53.67 28.59 67.95
C VAL A 347 54.94 28.18 68.69
N LEU A 348 55.53 27.02 68.38
CA LEU A 348 56.77 26.54 69.00
C LEU A 348 57.98 27.45 68.68
N ARG A 349 58.00 28.06 67.49
CA ARG A 349 59.04 29.02 67.11
C ARG A 349 58.86 30.38 67.80
N GLU A 350 57.64 30.81 68.08
CA GLU A 350 57.33 32.04 68.83
C GLU A 350 57.67 31.91 70.33
N GLU A 351 57.61 30.70 70.90
CA GLU A 351 58.00 30.41 72.29
C GLU A 351 59.52 30.18 72.50
N GLY A 352 60.34 30.29 71.44
CA GLY A 352 61.81 30.29 71.54
C GLY A 352 62.46 28.91 71.71
N ILE A 353 61.78 27.83 71.32
CA ILE A 353 62.31 26.45 71.40
C ILE A 353 62.95 26.06 70.05
N GLU A 354 64.20 25.63 70.05
CA GLU A 354 64.88 25.12 68.84
C GLU A 354 64.26 23.79 68.41
N VAL A 355 63.64 23.79 67.23
CA VAL A 355 62.91 22.65 66.68
C VAL A 355 63.91 21.62 66.13
N SER A 356 64.29 20.63 66.95
CA SER A 356 65.00 19.43 66.49
C SER A 356 64.00 18.39 65.94
N PRO A 357 64.29 17.73 64.80
CA PRO A 357 63.39 16.77 64.14
C PRO A 357 62.95 15.58 65.03
N GLU A 358 63.66 15.31 66.12
CA GLU A 358 63.32 14.23 67.07
C GLU A 358 62.11 14.57 67.96
N ILE A 359 61.83 15.84 68.24
CA ILE A 359 60.67 16.27 69.08
C ILE A 359 59.36 16.24 68.28
N ILE A 360 59.42 16.44 66.97
CA ILE A 360 58.23 16.36 66.10
C ILE A 360 57.72 14.92 66.03
N ASN A 361 58.61 13.93 65.99
CA ASN A 361 58.24 12.52 65.93
C ASN A 361 57.58 12.01 67.22
N THR A 362 57.97 12.52 68.39
CA THR A 362 57.38 12.07 69.67
C THR A 362 55.97 12.61 69.87
N ILE A 363 55.68 13.84 69.43
CA ILE A 363 54.33 14.42 69.47
C ILE A 363 53.40 13.71 68.47
N LEU A 364 53.88 13.42 67.24
CA LEU A 364 53.12 12.66 66.25
C LEU A 364 52.78 11.23 66.70
N LEU A 365 53.68 10.56 67.42
CA LEU A 365 53.45 9.21 67.95
C LEU A 365 52.46 9.18 69.12
N GLN A 366 52.41 10.22 69.93
CA GLN A 366 51.49 10.30 71.07
C GLN A 366 50.02 10.43 70.59
N GLU A 367 49.77 11.20 69.53
CA GLU A 367 48.41 11.50 69.05
C GLU A 367 47.85 10.39 68.14
N LEU A 368 48.71 9.65 67.44
CA LEU A 368 48.31 8.45 66.70
C LEU A 368 47.76 7.34 67.63
N LEU A 369 48.16 7.31 68.90
CA LEU A 369 47.71 6.32 69.88
C LEU A 369 46.32 6.61 70.46
N GLU A 370 45.84 7.86 70.40
CA GLU A 370 44.52 8.24 70.93
C GLU A 370 43.37 8.00 69.91
N THR A 371 43.68 7.88 68.62
CA THR A 371 42.65 7.75 67.56
C THR A 371 42.13 6.32 67.35
N ASP A 372 42.70 5.30 68.03
CA ASP A 372 42.34 3.88 67.85
C ASP A 372 41.28 3.39 68.87
N ALA A 373 40.59 4.30 69.57
CA ALA A 373 39.46 3.98 70.43
C ALA A 373 38.19 3.74 69.60
N LEU A 374 38.05 2.49 69.11
CA LEU A 374 36.87 1.90 68.48
C LEU A 374 35.53 2.27 69.18
N PRO A 375 34.46 2.63 68.43
CA PRO A 375 33.09 2.55 68.93
C PRO A 375 32.57 1.09 68.92
N PRO A 376 31.58 0.74 69.76
CA PRO A 376 31.19 -0.65 70.02
C PRO A 376 30.38 -1.28 68.88
N LEU A 377 30.62 -2.58 68.64
CA LEU A 377 29.77 -3.44 67.82
C LEU A 377 28.34 -3.53 68.40
N PRO A 378 27.28 -3.52 67.56
CA PRO A 378 25.94 -3.88 68.02
C PRO A 378 25.84 -5.40 68.22
N ALA A 379 25.25 -5.76 69.35
CA ALA A 379 25.10 -7.11 69.85
C ALA A 379 24.11 -7.97 69.05
N ASP A 380 24.54 -9.19 68.74
CA ASP A 380 23.69 -10.32 68.36
C ASP A 380 22.67 -10.65 69.46
N SER A 381 21.38 -10.68 69.09
CA SER A 381 20.32 -11.24 69.93
C SER A 381 20.38 -12.77 69.88
N LYS A 382 20.73 -13.36 71.02
CA LYS A 382 20.85 -14.79 71.30
C LYS A 382 19.60 -15.61 70.95
N SER A 383 19.86 -16.79 70.41
CA SER A 383 19.03 -17.98 70.56
C SER A 383 19.03 -18.46 72.01
N SER A 384 17.87 -18.88 72.51
CA SER A 384 17.76 -19.77 73.67
C SER A 384 16.69 -20.81 73.38
N SER A 385 17.13 -22.04 73.11
CA SER A 385 16.33 -23.23 73.30
C SER A 385 16.33 -23.59 74.79
N ASP A 386 15.16 -23.79 75.40
CA ASP A 386 15.03 -24.81 76.43
C ASP A 386 13.60 -25.38 76.47
N ALA A 387 13.53 -26.67 76.75
CA ALA A 387 12.39 -27.53 76.54
C ALA A 387 11.39 -27.52 77.71
N SER A 388 10.09 -27.68 77.42
CA SER A 388 9.17 -28.40 78.31
C SER A 388 7.97 -28.98 77.54
N LYS A 389 7.53 -30.13 78.05
CA LYS A 389 6.59 -31.13 77.54
C LYS A 389 5.14 -30.65 77.36
N GLY A 390 4.46 -31.28 76.40
CA GLY A 390 3.22 -32.02 76.69
C GLY A 390 1.92 -31.51 76.03
N GLY A 391 1.28 -32.38 75.23
CA GLY A 391 -0.18 -32.46 75.17
C GLY A 391 -0.87 -32.24 73.82
N GLU A 392 -1.14 -33.33 73.11
CA GLU A 392 -2.48 -33.70 72.59
C GLU A 392 -3.28 -32.74 71.65
N LYS A 393 -3.39 -33.08 70.36
CA LYS A 393 -4.57 -33.72 69.72
C LYS A 393 -4.61 -33.55 68.18
N LYS A 394 -4.83 -34.68 67.50
CA LYS A 394 -5.40 -34.86 66.14
C LYS A 394 -6.82 -34.25 66.07
N PRO A 395 -7.38 -33.91 64.88
CA PRO A 395 -7.72 -34.85 63.79
C PRO A 395 -7.31 -34.33 62.38
N GLU A 396 -6.99 -35.12 61.35
CA GLU A 396 -7.73 -36.17 60.63
C GLU A 396 -9.02 -35.70 59.94
N TYR A 397 -8.94 -35.39 58.63
CA TYR A 397 -9.88 -35.66 57.52
C TYR A 397 -9.17 -35.16 56.24
N ALA A 398 -8.60 -35.98 55.34
CA ALA A 398 -9.16 -37.00 54.44
C ALA A 398 -9.86 -36.43 53.17
N ASN A 399 -9.26 -36.79 52.03
CA ASN A 399 -9.82 -37.05 50.68
C ASN A 399 -10.32 -35.91 49.75
N LYS A 400 -9.51 -35.63 48.72
CA LYS A 400 -9.67 -35.95 47.25
C LYS A 400 -11.09 -36.28 46.71
N PRO A 401 -11.41 -36.02 45.43
CA PRO A 401 -10.56 -36.19 44.22
C PRO A 401 -9.79 -34.97 43.75
#